data_AF-A0A2H9LAY2-F1
#
_entry.id   AF-A0A2H9LAY2-F1
#
_cell.length_a   1.000
_cell.length_b   1.000
_cell.length_c   1.000
_cell.angle_alpha   90.00
_cell.angle_beta   90.00
_cell.angle_gamma   90.00
#
_symmetry.space_group_name_H-M   'P 1'
#
loop_
_entity.id
_entity.type
_entity.pdbx_description
1 polymer ?
#
loop_
_entity_poly.entity_id
_entity_poly.type
_entity_poly.pdbx_seq_one_letter_code
_entity_poly.pdbx_strand_id
1 'polypeptide(L)'
;EINELKVNLKNPDKEIFIEIRNDDFYLYSSESNGYNGLPVGVEGHVGILCNNKEEDLLAALCMLKRGCSIYCIIKEPVDEHFFDPIVKFNSYQKIKFFEFDSIKNTDPQKQKMVALVDPSMELDLKRIAGQDKDMFLPVFRPLLFMPEDKISELRRMIYND
;
A
#
# COMPACT_ATOMS: atom_id res chain seq x y z
N GLU A 1 -8.11 29.78 38.02
CA GLU A 1 -6.64 30.00 38.12
C GLU A 1 -5.95 28.64 38.08
N ILE A 2 -4.90 28.49 37.28
CA ILE A 2 -4.08 27.28 37.24
C ILE A 2 -2.75 27.66 37.91
N ASN A 3 -2.60 27.36 39.20
CA ASN A 3 -1.53 27.93 40.03
C ASN A 3 -0.34 26.98 40.28
N GLU A 4 -0.27 25.81 39.62
CA GLU A 4 0.71 24.77 39.95
C GLU A 4 1.44 24.11 38.76
N LEU A 5 1.38 24.70 37.54
CA LEU A 5 2.13 24.14 36.40
C LEU A 5 3.63 24.45 36.51
N LYS A 6 4.46 23.44 36.24
CA LYS A 6 5.92 23.54 36.20
C LYS A 6 6.44 23.08 34.84
N VAL A 7 7.47 23.75 34.34
CA VAL A 7 8.13 23.37 33.08
C VAL A 7 9.08 22.19 33.33
N ASN A 8 8.91 21.12 32.55
CA ASN A 8 9.82 19.98 32.51
C ASN A 8 10.25 19.71 31.08
N LEU A 9 11.49 20.06 30.72
CA LEU A 9 12.01 19.88 29.36
C LEU A 9 12.50 18.45 29.06
N LYS A 10 12.52 17.55 30.06
CA LYS A 10 12.98 16.17 29.88
C LYS A 10 11.81 15.20 29.67
N ASN A 11 10.81 15.28 30.54
CA ASN A 11 9.65 14.39 30.55
C ASN A 11 8.38 15.15 30.97
N PRO A 12 7.86 16.05 30.12
CA PRO A 12 6.64 16.78 30.39
C PRO A 12 5.40 15.87 30.41
N ASP A 13 4.44 16.14 31.30
CA ASP A 13 3.13 15.43 31.30
C ASP A 13 2.27 15.83 30.08
N LYS A 14 2.50 17.03 29.56
CA LYS A 14 1.87 17.60 28.37
C LYS A 14 2.87 18.41 27.57
N GLU A 15 2.98 18.08 26.29
CA GLU A 15 3.69 18.88 25.32
C GLU A 15 2.69 19.75 24.55
N ILE A 16 3.06 21.01 24.35
CA ILE A 16 2.31 21.96 23.55
C ILE A 16 3.27 22.44 22.47
N PHE A 17 2.88 22.21 21.23
CA PHE A 17 3.64 22.57 20.05
C PHE A 17 3.01 23.81 19.41
N ILE A 18 3.88 24.72 18.96
CA ILE A 18 3.48 25.91 18.22
C ILE A 18 4.27 25.92 16.92
N GLU A 19 3.56 25.88 15.79
CA GLU A 19 4.15 26.04 14.46
C GLU A 19 3.78 27.41 13.90
N ILE A 20 4.78 28.26 13.66
CA ILE A 20 4.59 29.60 13.09
C ILE A 20 4.83 29.51 11.57
N ARG A 21 3.86 29.95 10.76
CA ARG A 21 3.98 30.02 9.30
C ARG A 21 3.47 31.36 8.80
N ASN A 22 4.36 32.13 8.17
CA ASN A 22 4.09 33.50 7.73
C ASN A 22 3.57 34.35 8.91
N ASP A 23 2.36 34.91 8.78
CA ASP A 23 1.71 35.76 9.78
C ASP A 23 0.75 34.99 10.70
N ASP A 24 0.65 33.66 10.55
CA ASP A 24 -0.24 32.78 11.33
C ASP A 24 0.53 31.78 12.21
N PHE A 25 -0.17 31.19 13.19
CA PHE A 25 0.36 30.09 14.01
C PHE A 25 -0.67 28.96 14.21
N TYR A 26 -0.16 27.74 14.33
CA TYR A 26 -0.91 26.54 14.67
C TYR A 26 -0.49 26.04 16.05
N LEU A 27 -1.47 25.80 16.92
CA LEU A 27 -1.27 25.25 18.27
C LEU A 27 -1.81 23.82 18.30
N TYR A 28 -1.00 22.87 18.74
CA TYR A 28 -1.41 21.47 18.89
C TYR A 28 -0.72 20.79 20.07
N SER A 29 -1.31 19.69 20.56
CA SER A 29 -0.84 18.97 21.75
C SER A 29 -0.62 17.47 21.51
N SER A 30 -0.79 17.03 20.26
CA SER A 30 -0.56 15.66 19.84
C SER A 30 -0.19 15.61 18.37
N GLU A 31 0.70 14.69 18.04
CA GLU A 31 1.00 14.29 16.67
C GLU A 31 0.57 12.83 16.51
N SER A 32 0.04 12.48 15.34
CA SER A 32 -0.29 11.10 15.00
C SER A 32 0.52 10.71 13.79
N ASN A 33 1.26 9.60 13.90
CA ASN A 33 2.00 9.07 12.77
C ASN A 33 1.02 8.60 11.70
N GLY A 34 1.14 9.15 10.50
CA GLY A 34 0.46 8.62 9.33
C GLY A 34 1.09 7.31 8.86
N TYR A 35 0.51 6.73 7.81
CA TYR A 35 0.98 5.46 7.25
C TYR A 35 2.32 5.57 6.48
N ASN A 36 2.89 6.78 6.37
CA ASN A 36 4.10 7.11 5.60
C ASN A 36 3.96 6.72 4.10
N GLY A 37 5.07 6.74 3.36
CA GLY A 37 5.09 6.41 1.94
C GLY A 37 4.82 7.59 1.02
N LEU A 38 4.43 7.31 -0.22
CA LEU A 38 4.10 8.31 -1.23
C LEU A 38 2.57 8.43 -1.40
N PRO A 39 2.05 9.62 -1.76
CA PRO A 39 0.62 9.78 -2.04
C PRO A 39 0.16 8.82 -3.13
N VAL A 40 -0.95 8.11 -2.91
CA VAL A 40 -1.47 7.11 -3.86
C VAL A 40 -1.80 7.76 -5.21
N GLY A 41 -1.31 7.15 -6.29
CA GLY A 41 -1.54 7.55 -7.67
C GLY A 41 -0.40 8.34 -8.31
N VAL A 42 0.57 8.84 -7.54
CA VAL A 42 1.71 9.63 -8.09
C VAL A 42 2.67 8.78 -8.93
N GLU A 43 2.74 7.47 -8.68
CA GLU A 43 3.58 6.51 -9.42
C GLU A 43 2.78 5.67 -10.44
N GLY A 44 1.57 6.10 -10.81
CA GLY A 44 0.73 5.42 -11.79
C GLY A 44 0.00 4.17 -11.26
N HIS A 45 -0.49 3.33 -12.17
CA HIS A 45 -1.29 2.15 -11.83
C HIS A 45 -0.47 0.85 -11.94
N VAL A 46 -0.66 -0.07 -11.00
CA VAL A 46 -0.07 -1.41 -11.06
C VAL A 46 -1.14 -2.48 -10.95
N GLY A 47 -0.93 -3.60 -11.63
CA GLY A 47 -1.86 -4.74 -11.61
C GLY A 47 -1.37 -5.84 -10.69
N ILE A 48 -2.10 -6.12 -9.62
CA ILE A 48 -1.83 -7.24 -8.73
C ILE A 48 -2.37 -8.52 -9.39
N LEU A 49 -1.50 -9.50 -9.63
CA LEU A 49 -1.88 -10.81 -10.12
C LEU A 49 -2.48 -11.61 -8.98
N CYS A 50 -3.80 -11.51 -8.81
CA CYS A 50 -4.51 -12.06 -7.65
C CYS A 50 -4.54 -13.59 -7.68
N ASN A 51 -4.23 -14.19 -6.53
CA ASN A 51 -4.33 -15.62 -6.30
C ASN A 51 -5.35 -15.97 -5.20
N ASN A 52 -6.12 -14.98 -4.74
CA ASN A 52 -7.12 -15.07 -3.67
C ASN A 52 -6.49 -15.52 -2.34
N LYS A 53 -5.33 -14.94 -2.01
CA LYS A 53 -4.59 -15.22 -0.78
C LYS A 53 -4.13 -13.93 -0.10
N GLU A 54 -3.82 -14.02 1.20
CA GLU A 54 -3.38 -12.87 2.02
C GLU A 54 -2.22 -12.10 1.38
N GLU A 55 -1.32 -12.79 0.69
CA GLU A 55 -0.19 -12.20 -0.02
C GLU A 55 -0.61 -11.14 -1.04
N ASP A 56 -1.79 -11.27 -1.66
CA ASP A 56 -2.34 -10.28 -2.59
C ASP A 56 -2.54 -8.92 -1.86
N LEU A 57 -3.05 -8.95 -0.63
CA LEU A 57 -3.27 -7.76 0.20
C LEU A 57 -1.95 -7.15 0.67
N LEU A 58 -1.00 -7.99 1.07
CA LEU A 58 0.33 -7.56 1.53
C LEU A 58 1.13 -6.91 0.39
N ALA A 59 1.10 -7.50 -0.81
CA ALA A 59 1.74 -6.96 -1.99
C ALA A 59 1.06 -5.66 -2.44
N ALA A 60 -0.28 -5.62 -2.43
CA ALA A 60 -1.04 -4.41 -2.73
C ALA A 60 -0.68 -3.26 -1.78
N LEU A 61 -0.63 -3.52 -0.47
CA LEU A 61 -0.22 -2.53 0.53
C LEU A 61 1.19 -2.01 0.28
N CYS A 62 2.13 -2.89 -0.10
CA CYS A 62 3.49 -2.51 -0.46
C CYS A 62 3.56 -1.54 -1.64
N MET A 63 2.65 -1.67 -2.60
CA MET A 63 2.55 -0.80 -3.77
C MET A 63 1.81 0.50 -3.47
N LEU A 64 0.74 0.45 -2.66
CA LEU A 64 0.04 1.64 -2.17
C LEU A 64 0.99 2.57 -1.41
N LYS A 65 1.84 2.02 -0.52
CA LYS A 65 2.87 2.80 0.20
C LYS A 65 3.95 3.40 -0.73
N ARG A 66 4.10 2.85 -1.94
CA ARG A 66 4.98 3.39 -2.99
C ARG A 66 4.28 4.39 -3.90
N GLY A 67 3.06 4.82 -3.57
CA GLY A 67 2.34 5.83 -4.35
C GLY A 67 1.72 5.28 -5.63
N CYS A 68 1.65 3.96 -5.81
CA CYS A 68 0.94 3.36 -6.92
C CYS A 68 -0.54 3.20 -6.57
N SER A 69 -1.42 3.42 -7.54
CA SER A 69 -2.79 2.93 -7.49
C SER A 69 -2.84 1.47 -7.91
N ILE A 70 -3.77 0.69 -7.35
CA ILE A 70 -3.85 -0.76 -7.60
C ILE A 70 -5.06 -1.13 -8.46
N TYR A 71 -4.84 -2.09 -9.34
CA TYR A 71 -5.87 -2.85 -10.05
C TYR A 71 -5.71 -4.32 -9.73
N CYS A 72 -6.80 -5.02 -9.49
CA CYS A 72 -6.80 -6.46 -9.27
C CYS A 72 -6.96 -7.19 -10.59
N ILE A 73 -5.98 -8.02 -10.94
CA ILE A 73 -5.96 -8.80 -12.16
C ILE A 73 -6.34 -10.24 -11.80
N ILE A 74 -7.51 -10.66 -12.24
CA ILE A 74 -8.10 -11.94 -11.85
C ILE A 74 -8.10 -12.94 -13.01
N LYS A 75 -7.86 -14.21 -12.69
CA LYS A 75 -8.09 -15.35 -13.59
C LYS A 75 -9.32 -16.17 -13.20
N GLU A 76 -9.63 -16.16 -11.91
CA GLU A 76 -10.78 -16.83 -11.31
C GLU A 76 -11.61 -15.79 -10.55
N PRO A 77 -12.92 -16.02 -10.35
CA PRO A 77 -13.75 -15.11 -9.55
C PRO A 77 -13.21 -14.94 -8.13
N VAL A 78 -13.19 -13.69 -7.66
CA VAL A 78 -12.76 -13.32 -6.30
C VAL A 78 -13.88 -12.52 -5.66
N ASP A 79 -14.10 -12.70 -4.35
CA ASP A 79 -14.97 -11.82 -3.59
C ASP A 79 -14.31 -10.45 -3.44
N GLU A 80 -14.93 -9.40 -3.98
CA GLU A 80 -14.37 -8.04 -3.93
C GLU A 80 -14.14 -7.54 -2.49
N HIS A 81 -14.94 -8.01 -1.52
CA HIS A 81 -14.81 -7.64 -0.11
C HIS A 81 -13.51 -8.18 0.52
N PHE A 82 -12.85 -9.12 -0.14
CA PHE A 82 -11.51 -9.59 0.23
C PHE A 82 -10.52 -8.43 0.36
N PHE A 83 -10.67 -7.37 -0.45
CA PHE A 83 -9.78 -6.21 -0.46
C PHE A 83 -10.23 -5.06 0.46
N ASP A 84 -11.39 -5.16 1.12
CA ASP A 84 -11.90 -4.12 2.03
C ASP A 84 -10.89 -3.67 3.11
N PRO A 85 -10.11 -4.58 3.74
CA PRO A 85 -9.14 -4.20 4.77
C PRO A 85 -8.09 -3.19 4.29
N ILE A 86 -7.80 -3.14 2.98
CA ILE A 86 -6.78 -2.25 2.41
C ILE A 86 -7.34 -1.00 1.73
N VAL A 87 -8.67 -0.86 1.58
CA VAL A 87 -9.29 0.29 0.89
C VAL A 87 -8.92 1.62 1.54
N LYS A 88 -8.78 1.67 2.87
CA LYS A 88 -8.33 2.87 3.60
C LYS A 88 -6.95 3.37 3.13
N PHE A 89 -6.04 2.46 2.77
CA PHE A 89 -4.72 2.81 2.24
C PHE A 89 -4.79 3.27 0.79
N ASN A 90 -5.82 2.88 0.04
CA ASN A 90 -6.08 3.35 -1.32
C ASN A 90 -6.85 4.68 -1.35
N SER A 91 -6.64 5.54 -0.34
CA SER A 91 -7.38 6.81 -0.17
C SER A 91 -8.90 6.62 -0.20
N TYR A 92 -9.38 5.50 0.37
CA TYR A 92 -10.79 5.07 0.38
C TYR A 92 -11.42 4.90 -1.02
N GLN A 93 -10.62 4.85 -2.08
CA GLN A 93 -11.12 4.57 -3.43
C GLN A 93 -11.35 3.07 -3.60
N LYS A 94 -12.47 2.72 -4.24
CA LYS A 94 -12.76 1.33 -4.60
C LYS A 94 -11.70 0.77 -5.54
N ILE A 95 -11.30 -0.46 -5.28
CA ILE A 95 -10.35 -1.20 -6.10
C ILE A 95 -11.09 -1.71 -7.34
N LYS A 96 -10.44 -1.59 -8.50
CA LYS A 96 -11.00 -2.05 -9.77
C LYS A 96 -10.45 -3.43 -10.11
N PHE A 97 -11.32 -4.26 -10.69
CA PHE A 97 -11.01 -5.62 -11.10
C PHE A 97 -10.99 -5.73 -12.62
N PHE A 98 -10.05 -6.49 -13.15
CA PHE A 98 -9.89 -6.74 -14.57
C PHE A 98 -9.53 -8.20 -14.80
N GLU A 99 -10.13 -8.81 -15.81
CA GLU A 99 -9.77 -10.17 -16.22
C GLU A 99 -8.41 -10.18 -16.93
N PHE A 100 -7.57 -11.15 -16.60
CA PHE A 100 -6.21 -11.27 -17.13
C PHE A 100 -6.17 -11.30 -18.66
N ASP A 101 -7.02 -12.12 -19.29
CA ASP A 101 -7.06 -12.26 -20.76
C ASP A 101 -7.54 -10.98 -21.45
N SER A 102 -8.45 -10.24 -20.82
CA SER A 102 -8.93 -8.95 -21.33
C SER A 102 -7.81 -7.92 -21.38
N ILE A 103 -6.92 -7.89 -20.37
CA ILE A 103 -5.79 -6.95 -20.34
C ILE A 103 -4.69 -7.39 -21.30
N LYS A 104 -4.39 -8.68 -21.37
CA LYS A 104 -3.35 -9.21 -22.27
C LYS A 104 -3.64 -8.88 -23.75
N ASN A 105 -4.92 -8.86 -24.13
CA ASN A 105 -5.37 -8.57 -25.48
C ASN A 105 -5.60 -7.07 -25.76
N THR A 106 -5.56 -6.22 -24.73
CA THR A 106 -5.73 -4.77 -24.84
C THR A 106 -4.36 -4.09 -24.74
N ASP A 107 -4.16 -2.98 -25.44
CA ASP A 107 -2.95 -2.16 -25.25
C ASP A 107 -2.83 -1.74 -23.77
N PRO A 108 -1.80 -2.19 -23.04
CA PRO A 108 -1.61 -1.87 -21.61
C PRO A 108 -1.54 -0.36 -21.35
N GLN A 109 -1.13 0.43 -22.35
CA GLN A 109 -1.08 1.89 -22.27
C GLN A 109 -2.49 2.51 -22.18
N LYS A 110 -3.53 1.85 -22.70
CA LYS A 110 -4.93 2.31 -22.55
C LYS A 110 -5.41 2.23 -21.11
N GLN A 111 -4.92 1.27 -20.33
CA GLN A 111 -5.25 1.14 -18.91
C GLN A 111 -4.28 1.89 -17.99
N LYS A 112 -3.26 2.55 -18.55
CA LYS A 112 -2.24 3.33 -17.83
C LYS A 112 -1.51 2.53 -16.74
N MET A 113 -1.39 1.22 -16.94
CA MET A 113 -0.62 0.35 -16.04
C MET A 113 0.86 0.42 -16.38
N VAL A 114 1.70 0.60 -15.36
CA VAL A 114 3.16 0.70 -15.51
C VAL A 114 3.86 -0.63 -15.22
N ALA A 115 3.23 -1.50 -14.42
CA ALA A 115 3.77 -2.81 -14.05
C ALA A 115 2.68 -3.78 -13.59
N LEU A 116 3.03 -5.06 -13.59
CA LEU A 116 2.33 -6.13 -12.89
C LEU A 116 3.04 -6.44 -11.58
N VAL A 117 2.32 -7.07 -10.65
CA VAL A 117 2.83 -7.44 -9.33
C VAL A 117 2.48 -8.89 -9.07
N ASP A 118 3.51 -9.71 -8.89
CA ASP A 118 3.39 -11.09 -8.45
C ASP A 118 3.54 -11.11 -6.91
N PRO A 119 2.48 -11.47 -6.17
CA PRO A 119 2.48 -11.46 -4.71
C PRO A 119 3.19 -12.68 -4.11
N SER A 120 3.71 -13.61 -4.91
CA SER A 120 4.37 -14.82 -4.40
C SER A 120 5.56 -14.49 -3.48
N MET A 121 5.58 -15.10 -2.30
CA MET A 121 6.73 -15.08 -1.38
C MET A 121 7.78 -16.13 -1.72
N GLU A 122 7.38 -17.18 -2.45
CA GLU A 122 8.24 -18.31 -2.79
C GLU A 122 9.09 -18.06 -4.04
N LEU A 123 10.39 -18.35 -3.92
CA LEU A 123 11.31 -18.33 -5.04
C LEU A 123 11.22 -19.63 -5.85
N ASP A 124 10.44 -19.60 -6.93
CA ASP A 124 10.47 -20.62 -7.98
C ASP A 124 10.95 -20.01 -9.29
N LEU A 125 12.23 -20.19 -9.60
CA LEU A 125 12.86 -19.63 -10.80
C LEU A 125 12.25 -20.16 -12.10
N LYS A 126 11.79 -21.42 -12.13
CA LYS A 126 11.21 -21.99 -13.35
C LYS A 126 9.83 -21.40 -13.60
N ARG A 127 9.00 -21.29 -12.55
CA ARG A 127 7.70 -20.63 -12.61
C ARG A 127 7.86 -19.16 -13.00
N ILE A 128 8.75 -18.44 -12.32
CA ILE A 128 9.00 -17.01 -12.58
C ILE A 128 9.45 -16.79 -14.02
N ALA A 129 10.46 -17.55 -14.48
CA ALA A 129 10.95 -17.42 -15.86
C ALA A 129 9.91 -17.84 -16.91
N GLY A 130 9.00 -18.76 -16.58
CA GLY A 130 7.87 -19.12 -17.43
C GLY A 130 6.85 -17.99 -17.50
N GLN A 131 6.42 -17.50 -16.34
CA GLN A 131 5.44 -16.42 -16.21
C GLN A 131 5.93 -15.13 -16.90
N ASP A 132 7.16 -14.69 -16.64
CA ASP A 132 7.69 -13.42 -17.14
C ASP A 132 7.81 -13.39 -18.68
N LYS A 133 7.97 -14.56 -19.32
CA LYS A 133 7.95 -14.65 -20.80
C LYS A 133 6.61 -14.29 -21.41
N ASP A 134 5.52 -14.56 -20.69
CA ASP A 134 4.15 -14.35 -21.15
C ASP A 134 3.56 -13.01 -20.72
N MET A 135 4.29 -12.25 -19.89
CA MET A 135 3.85 -10.95 -19.38
C MET A 135 4.19 -9.83 -20.38
N PHE A 136 3.26 -8.88 -20.49
CA PHE A 136 3.34 -7.72 -21.39
C PHE A 136 3.81 -6.44 -20.67
N LEU A 137 4.08 -6.52 -19.37
CA LEU A 137 4.60 -5.44 -18.51
C LEU A 137 5.67 -6.01 -17.57
N PRO A 138 6.56 -5.15 -17.03
CA PRO A 138 7.48 -5.55 -15.96
C PRO A 138 6.72 -6.12 -14.76
N VAL A 139 7.29 -7.14 -14.11
CA VAL A 139 6.69 -7.80 -12.95
C VAL A 139 7.49 -7.50 -11.69
N PHE A 140 6.86 -6.84 -10.72
CA PHE A 140 7.42 -6.62 -9.38
C PHE A 140 7.02 -7.74 -8.43
N ARG A 141 7.93 -8.08 -7.51
CA ARG A 141 7.76 -9.15 -6.51
C ARG A 141 8.11 -8.62 -5.12
N PRO A 142 7.28 -7.73 -4.55
CA PRO A 142 7.65 -6.98 -3.35
C PRO A 142 7.84 -7.87 -2.11
N LEU A 143 7.16 -9.02 -2.04
CA LEU A 143 7.22 -9.91 -0.88
C LEU A 143 8.35 -10.95 -0.97
N LEU A 144 8.94 -11.12 -2.15
CA LEU A 144 10.03 -12.07 -2.34
C LEU A 144 11.24 -11.63 -1.49
N PHE A 145 11.75 -12.55 -0.65
CA PHE A 145 12.82 -12.28 0.31
C PHE A 145 12.49 -11.23 1.38
N MET A 146 11.22 -10.85 1.54
CA MET A 146 10.85 -9.94 2.62
C MET A 146 11.04 -10.65 3.97
N PRO A 147 11.73 -10.02 4.94
CA PRO A 147 11.86 -10.57 6.29
C PRO A 147 10.52 -10.76 7.00
N GLU A 148 10.41 -11.78 7.84
CA GLU A 148 9.18 -12.13 8.56
C GLU A 148 8.68 -11.02 9.50
N ASP A 149 9.58 -10.24 10.09
CA ASP A 149 9.22 -9.09 10.92
C ASP A 149 8.52 -8.00 10.10
N LYS A 150 8.95 -7.79 8.86
CA LYS A 150 8.33 -6.85 7.93
C LYS A 150 6.99 -7.35 7.41
N ILE A 151 6.87 -8.63 7.10
CA ILE A 151 5.58 -9.25 6.78
C ILE A 151 4.61 -9.10 7.96
N SER A 152 5.08 -9.34 9.18
CA SER A 152 4.29 -9.19 10.40
C SER A 152 3.84 -7.74 10.63
N GLU A 153 4.70 -6.76 10.33
CA GLU A 153 4.36 -5.33 10.36
C GLU A 153 3.22 -5.02 9.39
N LEU A 154 3.31 -5.48 8.13
CA LEU A 154 2.25 -5.29 7.14
C LEU A 154 0.92 -5.91 7.57
N ARG A 155 0.95 -7.14 8.11
CA ARG A 155 -0.25 -7.80 8.65
C ARG A 155 -0.92 -6.98 9.75
N ARG A 156 -0.12 -6.44 10.68
CA ARG A 156 -0.65 -5.59 11.76
C ARG A 156 -1.33 -4.34 11.22
N MET A 157 -0.76 -3.68 10.19
CA MET A 157 -1.39 -2.52 9.56
C MET A 157 -2.76 -2.85 8.95
N ILE A 158 -2.91 -4.04 8.37
CA ILE A 158 -4.16 -4.46 7.73
C ILE A 158 -5.23 -4.80 8.78
N TYR A 159 -4.88 -5.57 9.80
CA TYR A 159 -5.86 -6.21 10.69
C TYR A 159 -5.99 -5.63 12.11
N ASN A 160 -5.04 -4.81 12.56
CA ASN A 160 -4.96 -4.34 13.97
C ASN A 160 -4.96 -2.82 14.12
N ASP A 161 -5.45 -2.08 13.11
CA ASP A 161 -5.75 -0.64 13.25
C ASP A 161 -7.04 -0.41 14.04
#